data_AF-A0A8T0JDC8-F1
#
_entry.id   AF-A0A8T0JDC8-F1
#
_cell.length_a   1.000
_cell.length_b   1.000
_cell.length_c   1.000
_cell.angle_alpha   90.00
_cell.angle_beta   90.00
_cell.angle_gamma   90.00
#
_symmetry.space_group_name_H-M   'P 1'
#
loop_
_entity.id
_entity.type
_entity.pdbx_description
1 polymer ?
#
loop_
_entity_poly.entity_id
_entity_poly.type
_entity_poly.pdbx_seq_one_letter_code
_entity_poly.pdbx_strand_id
1 'polypeptide(L)'
;MTITRVKLSFTKVWLPILLLVYLHRVGASQGENAWEWIISRLTELDGPAFRDQVASSLVQMSANAYRYPDTATVDIPSWVLSSKVMPIAPAGGGVHAQVYEEENGGADGRIVVAFRGTQIGKTIDCDADLCADARLWETPGREKCPPPAGMCEKFDDATLDYLSQAVQYTQKALDAYPSTSLLLTGHSLGAGLAVLVSASLSAKHGAIPVIAFSAVGTRTALQVRNLTLDAEHRKKIIIIANQWDEVMRTSWDDQLGLLCLYKTTLNSYCEKCFESPTCAFDAVSTGRSMVEVEGVSSANNSNCKRCFLTTHYLAKVMDIIQKGTQPTCEFIA
;
A
#
# COMPACT_ATOMS: atom_id res chain seq x y z
N MET A 1 -46.74 11.43 -44.49
CA MET A 1 -45.34 11.05 -44.19
C MET A 1 -44.83 12.06 -43.17
N THR A 2 -44.77 11.68 -41.90
CA THR A 2 -44.57 12.61 -40.78
C THR A 2 -43.12 12.51 -40.32
N ILE A 3 -42.31 13.53 -40.63
CA ILE A 3 -40.89 13.57 -40.25
C ILE A 3 -40.80 14.04 -38.80
N THR A 4 -40.49 13.11 -37.90
CA THR A 4 -40.25 13.38 -36.48
C THR A 4 -38.81 13.90 -36.33
N ARG A 5 -38.65 15.20 -36.01
CA ARG A 5 -37.34 15.78 -35.65
C ARG A 5 -36.92 15.31 -34.27
N VAL A 6 -36.02 14.33 -34.20
CA VAL A 6 -35.30 13.98 -32.97
C VAL A 6 -34.26 15.06 -32.68
N LYS A 7 -34.52 15.90 -31.68
CA LYS A 7 -33.50 16.81 -31.12
C LYS A 7 -32.50 15.98 -30.31
N LEU A 8 -31.43 15.53 -30.96
CA LEU A 8 -30.25 15.00 -30.28
C LEU A 8 -29.55 16.15 -29.54
N SER A 9 -29.64 16.15 -28.21
CA SER A 9 -28.93 17.08 -27.33
C SER A 9 -27.43 16.77 -27.37
N PHE A 10 -26.72 17.42 -28.29
CA PHE A 10 -25.26 17.30 -28.47
C PHE A 10 -24.45 17.69 -27.23
N THR A 11 -25.03 18.42 -26.27
CA THR A 11 -24.30 18.94 -25.11
C THR A 11 -24.07 17.91 -24.00
N LYS A 12 -24.87 16.83 -23.90
CA LYS A 12 -24.75 15.87 -22.79
C LYS A 12 -23.70 14.77 -23.00
N VAL A 13 -23.33 14.47 -24.25
CA VAL A 13 -22.37 13.40 -24.56
C VAL A 13 -20.95 13.94 -24.74
N TRP A 14 -20.80 15.17 -25.23
CA TRP A 14 -19.48 15.72 -25.56
C TRP A 14 -18.80 16.42 -24.38
N LEU A 15 -19.54 16.98 -23.42
CA LEU A 15 -18.95 17.65 -22.26
C LEU A 15 -18.13 16.70 -21.35
N PRO A 16 -18.58 15.47 -21.03
CA PRO A 16 -17.77 14.52 -20.26
C PRO A 16 -16.53 14.05 -21.03
N ILE A 17 -16.64 13.84 -22.34
CA ILE A 17 -15.53 13.40 -23.20
C ILE A 17 -14.49 14.51 -23.33
N LEU A 18 -14.92 15.76 -23.50
CA LEU A 18 -14.01 16.92 -23.53
C LEU A 18 -13.36 17.17 -22.18
N LEU A 19 -14.06 16.94 -21.04
CA LEU A 19 -13.43 17.01 -19.72
C LEU A 19 -12.39 15.91 -19.51
N LEU A 20 -12.66 14.68 -19.95
CA LEU A 20 -11.71 13.57 -19.89
C LEU A 20 -10.47 13.85 -20.74
N VAL A 21 -10.64 14.34 -21.98
CA VAL A 21 -9.52 14.73 -22.86
C VAL A 21 -8.77 15.95 -22.31
N TYR A 22 -9.47 16.90 -21.68
CA TYR A 22 -8.82 18.05 -21.06
C TYR A 22 -8.02 17.64 -19.82
N LEU A 23 -8.51 16.73 -18.97
CA LEU A 23 -7.75 16.21 -17.84
C LEU A 23 -6.54 15.37 -18.25
N HIS A 24 -6.57 14.71 -19.42
CA HIS A 24 -5.39 14.05 -19.99
C HIS A 24 -4.40 15.05 -20.65
N ARG A 25 -4.79 16.31 -20.85
CA ARG A 25 -3.99 17.36 -21.52
C ARG A 25 -3.73 18.62 -20.69
N VAL A 26 -4.28 18.74 -19.48
CA VAL A 26 -3.71 19.62 -18.47
C VAL A 26 -2.41 18.94 -18.05
N GLY A 27 -1.44 19.01 -18.98
CA GLY A 27 -0.07 18.66 -18.70
C GLY A 27 0.29 19.44 -17.47
N ALA A 28 0.85 18.72 -16.50
CA ALA A 28 1.66 19.33 -15.47
C ALA A 28 2.44 20.46 -16.14
N SER A 29 2.25 21.69 -15.67
CA SER A 29 3.01 22.82 -16.20
C SER A 29 4.48 22.39 -16.26
N GLN A 30 5.13 22.55 -17.42
CA GLN A 30 6.45 21.98 -17.69
C GLN A 30 7.38 22.15 -16.47
N GLY A 31 7.56 21.07 -15.70
CA GLY A 31 8.37 21.09 -14.46
C GLY A 31 7.73 20.49 -13.21
N GLU A 32 6.40 20.38 -13.10
CA GLU A 32 5.80 19.69 -11.95
C GLU A 32 5.83 18.17 -12.15
N ASN A 33 6.44 17.46 -11.20
CA ASN A 33 6.40 16.00 -11.14
C ASN A 33 4.92 15.55 -11.02
N ALA A 34 4.46 14.68 -11.93
CA ALA A 34 3.06 14.27 -12.01
C ALA A 34 2.50 13.69 -10.70
N TRP A 35 3.33 13.05 -9.88
CA TRP A 35 2.91 12.59 -8.55
C TRP A 35 2.71 13.73 -7.55
N GLU A 36 3.50 14.80 -7.62
CA GLU A 36 3.33 15.98 -6.76
C GLU A 36 1.97 16.65 -7.00
N TRP A 37 1.54 16.71 -8.25
CA TRP A 37 0.22 17.20 -8.61
C TRP A 37 -0.90 16.34 -8.00
N ILE A 38 -0.78 15.01 -8.08
CA ILE A 38 -1.77 14.09 -7.49
C ILE A 38 -1.83 14.26 -5.97
N ILE A 39 -0.66 14.36 -5.31
CA ILE A 39 -0.55 14.45 -3.85
C ILE A 39 -1.11 15.77 -3.33
N SER A 40 -0.74 16.88 -3.96
CA SER A 40 -1.20 18.22 -3.55
C SER A 40 -2.71 18.41 -3.69
N ARG A 41 -3.37 17.64 -4.56
CA ARG A 41 -4.80 17.75 -4.83
C ARG A 41 -5.64 16.62 -4.25
N LEU A 42 -5.04 15.69 -3.53
CA LEU A 42 -5.71 14.47 -3.06
C LEU A 42 -6.94 14.77 -2.20
N THR A 43 -6.88 15.83 -1.38
CA THR A 43 -8.00 16.29 -0.53
C THR A 43 -9.11 17.01 -1.31
N GLU A 44 -8.85 17.43 -2.54
CA GLU A 44 -9.81 18.12 -3.41
C GLU A 44 -10.62 17.14 -4.28
N LEU A 45 -10.15 15.90 -4.43
CA LEU A 45 -10.81 14.88 -5.25
C LEU A 45 -12.05 14.35 -4.51
N ASP A 46 -13.20 14.36 -5.17
CA ASP A 46 -14.38 13.66 -4.66
C ASP A 46 -14.13 12.13 -4.61
N GLY A 47 -15.02 11.40 -3.95
CA GLY A 47 -14.84 9.96 -3.74
C GLY A 47 -14.64 9.15 -5.04
N PRO A 48 -15.48 9.32 -6.08
CA PRO A 48 -15.25 8.69 -7.39
C PRO A 48 -13.94 9.11 -8.06
N ALA A 49 -13.58 10.39 -8.08
CA ALA A 49 -12.34 10.87 -8.67
C ALA A 49 -11.11 10.32 -7.93
N PHE A 50 -11.14 10.31 -6.59
CA PHE A 50 -10.10 9.71 -5.76
C PHE A 50 -9.93 8.22 -6.07
N ARG A 51 -11.04 7.48 -6.14
CA ARG A 51 -11.05 6.06 -6.50
C ARG A 51 -10.42 5.84 -7.88
N ASP A 52 -10.88 6.56 -8.89
CA ASP A 52 -10.56 6.28 -10.30
C ASP A 52 -9.18 6.80 -10.70
N GLN A 53 -8.75 7.95 -10.17
CA GLN A 53 -7.48 8.59 -10.55
C GLN A 53 -6.29 8.18 -9.68
N VAL A 54 -6.54 7.69 -8.45
CA VAL A 54 -5.48 7.42 -7.47
C VAL A 54 -5.57 5.99 -6.95
N ALA A 55 -6.65 5.68 -6.22
CA ALA A 55 -6.63 4.53 -5.33
C ALA A 55 -6.74 3.18 -6.06
N SER A 56 -7.55 3.07 -7.12
CA SER A 56 -7.87 1.78 -7.75
C SER A 56 -6.65 1.10 -8.38
N SER A 57 -5.85 1.84 -9.16
CA SER A 57 -4.65 1.28 -9.79
C SER A 57 -3.62 0.90 -8.73
N LEU A 58 -3.36 1.77 -7.76
CA LEU A 58 -2.35 1.53 -6.72
C LEU A 58 -2.69 0.36 -5.79
N VAL A 59 -3.96 0.23 -5.39
CA VAL A 59 -4.40 -0.92 -4.58
C VAL A 59 -4.35 -2.21 -5.39
N GLN A 60 -4.63 -2.14 -6.70
CA GLN A 60 -4.52 -3.30 -7.58
C GLN A 60 -3.06 -3.73 -7.81
N MET A 61 -2.13 -2.78 -7.92
CA MET A 61 -0.67 -3.06 -7.97
C MET A 61 -0.21 -3.73 -6.68
N SER A 62 -0.66 -3.23 -5.52
CA SER A 62 -0.38 -3.84 -4.22
C SER A 62 -0.93 -5.28 -4.16
N ALA A 63 -2.13 -5.53 -4.68
CA ALA A 63 -2.72 -6.87 -4.75
C ALA A 63 -1.96 -7.79 -5.71
N ASN A 64 -1.44 -7.28 -6.83
CA ASN A 64 -0.62 -8.07 -7.74
C ASN A 64 0.73 -8.46 -7.12
N ALA A 65 1.29 -7.66 -6.21
CA ALA A 65 2.47 -8.03 -5.45
C ALA A 65 2.25 -9.26 -4.55
N TYR A 66 1.02 -9.51 -4.07
CA TYR A 66 0.65 -10.73 -3.35
C TYR A 66 0.53 -11.98 -4.23
N ARG A 67 0.21 -11.77 -5.50
CA ARG A 67 -0.16 -12.84 -6.45
C ARG A 67 1.02 -13.46 -7.19
N TYR A 68 2.16 -12.79 -7.18
CA TYR A 68 3.36 -13.21 -7.90
C TYR A 68 4.22 -14.14 -7.04
N PRO A 69 4.86 -15.17 -7.61
CA PRO A 69 4.89 -15.55 -9.04
C PRO A 69 3.76 -16.49 -9.46
N ASP A 70 2.91 -16.92 -8.54
CA ASP A 70 2.07 -18.12 -8.69
C ASP A 70 0.81 -17.93 -9.53
N THR A 71 0.31 -16.70 -9.67
CA THR A 71 -0.93 -16.41 -10.39
C THR A 71 -0.77 -15.28 -11.40
N ALA A 72 -1.63 -15.28 -12.42
CA ALA A 72 -1.67 -14.22 -13.41
C ALA A 72 -1.96 -12.88 -12.72
N THR A 73 -1.08 -11.91 -12.93
CA THR A 73 -1.30 -10.54 -12.51
C THR A 73 -2.57 -10.00 -13.16
N VAL A 74 -3.40 -9.32 -12.37
CA VAL A 74 -4.60 -8.67 -12.91
C VAL A 74 -4.15 -7.45 -13.70
N ASP A 75 -4.68 -7.30 -14.91
CA ASP A 75 -4.41 -6.15 -15.77
C ASP A 75 -4.88 -4.85 -15.10
N ILE A 76 -4.10 -3.78 -15.27
CA ILE A 76 -4.37 -2.48 -14.65
C ILE A 76 -4.44 -1.46 -15.78
N PRO A 77 -5.62 -0.89 -16.08
CA PRO A 77 -5.77 0.03 -17.20
C PRO A 77 -4.73 1.16 -17.17
N SER A 78 -4.03 1.35 -18.29
CA SER A 78 -2.97 2.35 -18.46
C SER A 78 -1.67 2.07 -17.69
N TRP A 79 -1.49 0.86 -17.17
CA TRP A 79 -0.26 0.46 -16.48
C TRP A 79 0.18 -0.93 -16.92
N VAL A 80 1.45 -1.08 -17.27
CA VAL A 80 2.06 -2.38 -17.59
C VAL A 80 3.18 -2.71 -16.62
N LEU A 81 3.44 -4.00 -16.43
CA LEU A 81 4.63 -4.43 -15.72
C LEU A 81 5.88 -4.00 -16.50
N SER A 82 6.84 -3.45 -15.78
CA SER A 82 8.11 -2.99 -16.35
C SER A 82 8.81 -4.11 -17.11
N SER A 83 9.16 -3.83 -18.37
CA SER A 83 10.04 -4.70 -19.16
C SER A 83 11.53 -4.53 -18.82
N LYS A 84 11.89 -3.47 -18.09
CA LYS A 84 13.28 -3.14 -17.73
C LYS A 84 13.70 -3.66 -16.36
N VAL A 85 12.75 -3.78 -15.44
CA VAL A 85 12.99 -4.22 -14.07
C VAL A 85 12.08 -5.40 -13.78
N MET A 86 12.67 -6.59 -13.80
CA MET A 86 11.94 -7.83 -13.52
C MET A 86 11.36 -7.80 -12.10
N PRO A 87 10.14 -8.35 -11.88
CA PRO A 87 9.63 -8.63 -10.55
C PRO A 87 10.60 -9.48 -9.72
N ILE A 88 10.59 -9.29 -8.40
CA ILE A 88 11.31 -10.15 -7.45
C ILE A 88 10.33 -10.89 -6.54
N ALA A 89 10.62 -12.19 -6.33
CA ALA A 89 9.92 -13.09 -5.42
C ALA A 89 10.82 -14.31 -5.15
N PRO A 90 11.81 -14.20 -4.26
CA PRO A 90 12.73 -15.30 -4.02
C PRO A 90 11.99 -16.50 -3.43
N ALA A 91 12.19 -17.70 -3.99
CA ALA A 91 11.50 -18.92 -3.56
C ALA A 91 11.79 -19.32 -2.09
N GLY A 92 12.87 -18.79 -1.50
CA GLY A 92 13.27 -19.01 -0.11
C GLY A 92 12.63 -18.04 0.89
N GLY A 93 11.67 -17.21 0.46
CA GLY A 93 11.24 -16.04 1.21
C GLY A 93 12.08 -14.81 0.89
N GLY A 94 11.60 -13.62 1.26
CA GLY A 94 12.28 -12.35 0.98
C GLY A 94 11.31 -11.30 0.48
N VAL A 95 11.83 -10.17 0.00
CA VAL A 95 10.97 -9.10 -0.53
C VAL A 95 10.30 -9.55 -1.83
N HIS A 96 8.99 -9.35 -1.89
CA HIS A 96 8.23 -9.43 -3.14
C HIS A 96 7.89 -8.02 -3.62
N ALA A 97 8.30 -7.71 -4.85
CA ALA A 97 8.11 -6.38 -5.41
C ALA A 97 7.99 -6.41 -6.94
N GLN A 98 7.27 -5.43 -7.47
CA GLN A 98 7.03 -5.23 -8.90
C GLN A 98 7.17 -3.76 -9.26
N VAL A 99 7.64 -3.48 -10.47
CA VAL A 99 7.62 -2.13 -11.05
C VAL A 99 6.56 -2.06 -12.14
N TYR A 100 5.72 -1.04 -12.09
CA TYR A 100 4.74 -0.71 -13.11
C TYR A 100 5.15 0.58 -13.81
N GLU A 101 4.92 0.63 -15.13
CA GLU A 101 5.11 1.81 -15.97
C GLU A 101 3.78 2.24 -16.59
N GLU A 102 3.56 3.55 -16.67
CA GLU A 102 2.37 4.12 -17.31
C GLU A 102 2.40 3.90 -18.83
N GLU A 103 1.34 3.28 -19.36
CA GLU A 103 1.17 3.10 -20.79
C GLU A 103 1.08 4.47 -21.48
N ASN A 104 2.00 4.71 -22.42
CA ASN A 104 2.13 5.97 -23.17
C ASN A 104 2.71 7.16 -22.39
N GLY A 105 3.29 6.94 -21.20
CA GLY A 105 4.00 8.00 -20.46
C GLY A 105 5.27 8.51 -21.16
N GLY A 106 5.88 7.70 -22.02
CA GLY A 106 7.09 8.08 -22.76
C GLY A 106 8.30 8.32 -21.83
N ALA A 107 9.15 9.30 -22.18
CA ALA A 107 10.35 9.63 -21.39
C ALA A 107 10.01 10.31 -20.05
N ASP A 108 8.88 11.02 -19.98
CA ASP A 108 8.41 11.76 -18.81
C ASP A 108 7.30 11.00 -18.06
N GLY A 109 7.20 9.69 -18.32
CA GLY A 109 6.17 8.83 -17.75
C GLY A 109 6.26 8.69 -16.23
N ARG A 110 5.30 7.95 -15.69
CA ARG A 110 5.25 7.59 -14.27
C ARG A 110 5.62 6.13 -14.09
N ILE A 111 6.29 5.84 -12.99
CA ILE A 111 6.49 4.46 -12.52
C ILE A 111 6.03 4.31 -11.06
N VAL A 112 5.61 3.09 -10.74
CA VAL A 112 5.22 2.71 -9.37
C VAL A 112 6.00 1.46 -8.97
N VAL A 113 6.63 1.48 -7.79
CA VAL A 113 7.17 0.27 -7.17
C VAL A 113 6.18 -0.20 -6.10
N ALA A 114 5.62 -1.39 -6.29
CA ALA A 114 4.66 -1.99 -5.38
C ALA A 114 5.32 -3.11 -4.57
N PHE A 115 5.25 -3.01 -3.24
CA PHE A 115 5.74 -4.03 -2.32
C PHE A 115 4.60 -4.87 -1.77
N ARG A 116 4.82 -6.19 -1.70
CA ARG A 116 3.92 -7.11 -1.01
C ARG A 116 3.93 -6.83 0.49
N GLY A 117 2.79 -6.98 1.13
CA GLY A 117 2.74 -7.07 2.59
C GLY A 117 2.94 -8.49 3.09
N THR A 118 2.54 -8.77 4.32
CA THR A 118 2.65 -10.10 4.91
C THR A 118 1.70 -11.05 4.19
N GLN A 119 2.24 -12.05 3.50
CA GLN A 119 1.47 -13.16 2.96
C GLN A 119 0.88 -13.92 4.13
N ILE A 120 -0.31 -14.43 3.85
CA ILE A 120 -1.16 -14.99 4.84
C ILE A 120 -1.33 -16.50 4.52
N GLY A 121 -0.78 -17.40 5.34
CA GLY A 121 -0.91 -18.84 5.09
C GLY A 121 0.08 -19.70 5.86
N LYS A 122 0.44 -20.85 5.27
CA LYS A 122 1.47 -21.77 5.77
C LYS A 122 2.52 -22.01 4.67
N THR A 123 3.06 -20.92 4.15
CA THR A 123 4.09 -20.90 3.09
C THR A 123 5.43 -20.43 3.66
N ILE A 124 6.52 -20.72 2.96
CA ILE A 124 7.85 -20.20 3.32
C ILE A 124 7.87 -18.66 3.31
N ASP A 125 7.18 -18.06 2.35
CA ASP A 125 6.97 -16.62 2.24
C ASP A 125 6.24 -16.04 3.44
N CYS A 126 5.15 -16.68 3.89
CA CYS A 126 4.42 -16.23 5.08
C CYS A 126 5.33 -16.21 6.31
N ASP A 127 6.11 -17.26 6.54
CA ASP A 127 7.03 -17.31 7.67
C ASP A 127 8.14 -16.26 7.54
N ALA A 128 8.67 -16.04 6.33
CA ALA A 128 9.68 -15.02 6.07
C ALA A 128 9.13 -13.60 6.31
N ASP A 129 7.92 -13.32 5.82
CA ASP A 129 7.25 -12.03 5.98
C ASP A 129 7.01 -11.73 7.47
N LEU A 130 6.57 -12.71 8.27
CA LEU A 130 6.38 -12.55 9.72
C LEU A 130 7.69 -12.26 10.45
N CYS A 131 8.75 -12.98 10.09
CA CYS A 131 10.07 -12.77 10.67
C CYS A 131 10.67 -11.42 10.27
N ALA A 132 10.51 -11.01 9.02
CA ALA A 132 10.96 -9.70 8.55
C ALA A 132 10.15 -8.57 9.18
N ASP A 133 8.84 -8.74 9.32
CA ASP A 133 7.95 -7.80 9.98
C ASP A 133 8.35 -7.58 11.45
N ALA A 134 8.61 -8.66 12.19
CA ALA A 134 9.15 -8.58 13.55
C ALA A 134 10.47 -7.79 13.57
N ARG A 135 11.45 -8.12 12.71
CA ARG A 135 12.72 -7.39 12.62
C ARG A 135 12.57 -5.91 12.20
N LEU A 136 11.56 -5.59 11.40
CA LEU A 136 11.33 -4.23 10.93
C LEU A 136 10.77 -3.34 12.02
N TRP A 137 9.80 -3.84 12.79
CA TRP A 137 8.99 -3.02 13.69
C TRP A 137 9.30 -3.23 15.17
N GLU A 138 9.93 -4.35 15.56
CA GLU A 138 10.29 -4.58 16.95
C GLU A 138 11.43 -3.65 17.38
N THR A 139 11.26 -3.06 18.56
CA THR A 139 12.32 -2.33 19.25
C THR A 139 12.97 -3.26 20.27
N PRO A 140 14.30 -3.28 20.41
CA PRO A 140 14.96 -4.03 21.47
C PRO A 140 14.31 -3.77 22.83
N GLY A 141 13.86 -4.83 23.51
CA GLY A 141 13.22 -4.74 24.83
C GLY A 141 11.72 -4.40 24.82
N ARG A 142 11.06 -4.36 23.64
CA ARG A 142 9.60 -4.17 23.50
C ARG A 142 8.96 -5.22 22.59
N GLU A 143 9.54 -6.40 22.51
CA GLU A 143 8.96 -7.56 21.82
C GLU A 143 7.62 -7.90 22.48
N LYS A 144 6.52 -7.41 21.90
CA LYS A 144 5.18 -7.72 22.42
C LYS A 144 4.66 -9.05 21.87
N CYS A 145 5.11 -9.47 20.69
CA CYS A 145 4.59 -10.66 20.00
C CYS A 145 5.67 -11.29 19.07
N PRO A 146 6.73 -11.90 19.61
CA PRO A 146 7.75 -12.51 18.77
C PRO A 146 7.17 -13.66 17.93
N PRO A 147 7.69 -13.91 16.71
CA PRO A 147 7.35 -15.11 15.95
C PRO A 147 7.61 -16.39 16.79
N PRO A 148 6.98 -17.54 16.46
CA PRO A 148 7.22 -18.79 17.17
C PRO A 148 8.70 -19.13 17.23
N ALA A 149 9.14 -19.66 18.37
CA ALA A 149 10.53 -20.09 18.57
C ALA A 149 10.99 -21.02 17.43
N GLY A 150 12.18 -20.77 16.88
CA GLY A 150 12.75 -21.51 15.76
C GLY A 150 12.17 -21.17 14.37
N MET A 151 11.08 -20.39 14.26
CA MET A 151 10.51 -20.04 12.95
C MET A 151 11.49 -19.24 12.09
N CYS A 152 12.17 -18.26 12.70
CA CYS A 152 13.04 -17.35 11.96
C CYS A 152 14.46 -17.87 11.77
N GLU A 153 14.87 -18.91 12.52
CA GLU A 153 16.23 -19.49 12.46
C GLU A 153 16.51 -20.21 11.14
N LYS A 154 15.48 -20.52 10.36
CA LYS A 154 15.62 -21.16 9.04
C LYS A 154 15.96 -20.18 7.91
N PHE A 155 15.93 -18.87 8.17
CA PHE A 155 16.26 -17.83 7.21
C PHE A 155 17.59 -17.19 7.58
N ASP A 156 18.41 -16.91 6.57
CA ASP A 156 19.59 -16.08 6.79
C ASP A 156 19.22 -14.59 6.95
N ASP A 157 20.17 -13.80 7.45
CA ASP A 157 19.94 -12.37 7.67
C ASP A 157 19.64 -11.61 6.38
N ALA A 158 20.24 -12.03 5.27
CA ALA A 158 20.00 -11.42 3.96
C ALA A 158 18.54 -11.58 3.52
N THR A 159 17.96 -12.76 3.74
CA THR A 159 16.56 -13.07 3.42
C THR A 159 15.60 -12.22 4.24
N LEU A 160 15.89 -12.00 5.52
CA LEU A 160 15.04 -11.22 6.43
C LEU A 160 15.31 -9.71 6.39
N ASP A 161 16.39 -9.25 5.76
CA ASP A 161 16.68 -7.82 5.57
C ASP A 161 15.85 -7.23 4.42
N TYR A 162 14.54 -7.11 4.67
CA TYR A 162 13.59 -6.60 3.68
C TYR A 162 13.87 -5.16 3.30
N LEU A 163 14.39 -4.34 4.22
CA LEU A 163 14.70 -2.96 3.91
C LEU A 163 15.83 -2.86 2.89
N SER A 164 16.95 -3.55 3.11
CA SER A 164 18.07 -3.52 2.15
C SER A 164 17.67 -4.06 0.78
N GLN A 165 16.92 -5.18 0.74
CA GLN A 165 16.41 -5.75 -0.50
C GLN A 165 15.50 -4.77 -1.25
N ALA A 166 14.56 -4.12 -0.55
CA ALA A 166 13.61 -3.18 -1.15
C ALA A 166 14.28 -1.87 -1.61
N VAL A 167 15.28 -1.37 -0.87
CA VAL A 167 16.12 -0.23 -1.28
C VAL A 167 16.90 -0.56 -2.55
N GLN A 168 17.54 -1.72 -2.62
CA GLN A 168 18.27 -2.16 -3.81
C GLN A 168 17.34 -2.33 -5.02
N TYR A 169 16.15 -2.90 -4.81
CA TYR A 169 15.17 -3.05 -5.88
C TYR A 169 14.67 -1.70 -6.41
N THR A 170 14.38 -0.75 -5.50
CA THR A 170 13.96 0.61 -5.87
C THR A 170 15.08 1.38 -6.57
N GLN A 171 16.33 1.20 -6.16
CA GLN A 171 17.47 1.80 -6.85
C GLN A 171 17.59 1.28 -8.30
N LYS A 172 17.36 -0.02 -8.55
CA LYS A 172 17.29 -0.57 -9.92
C LYS A 172 16.20 0.10 -10.75
N ALA A 173 15.04 0.40 -10.16
CA ALA A 173 13.96 1.14 -10.82
C ALA A 173 14.38 2.57 -11.17
N LEU A 174 14.97 3.30 -10.23
CA LEU A 174 15.50 4.65 -10.47
C LEU A 174 16.57 4.67 -11.56
N ASP A 175 17.46 3.68 -11.58
CA ASP A 175 18.52 3.57 -12.59
C ASP A 175 17.97 3.24 -13.99
N ALA A 176 16.92 2.41 -14.06
CA ALA A 176 16.27 2.02 -15.33
C ALA A 176 15.36 3.12 -15.92
N TYR A 177 14.93 4.07 -15.08
CA TYR A 177 14.00 5.13 -15.45
C TYR A 177 14.41 6.52 -14.88
N PRO A 178 15.58 7.04 -15.28
CA PRO A 178 16.18 8.23 -14.64
C PRO A 178 15.41 9.53 -14.84
N SER A 179 14.52 9.61 -15.83
CA SER A 179 13.71 10.79 -16.14
C SER A 179 12.25 10.68 -15.67
N THR A 180 11.84 9.51 -15.19
CA THR A 180 10.43 9.29 -14.81
C THR A 180 10.17 9.71 -13.37
N SER A 181 8.91 10.02 -13.09
CA SER A 181 8.45 10.22 -11.72
C SER A 181 8.12 8.88 -11.05
N LEU A 182 8.73 8.61 -9.91
CA LEU A 182 8.55 7.37 -9.15
C LEU A 182 7.67 7.59 -7.93
N LEU A 183 6.76 6.64 -7.69
CA LEU A 183 5.97 6.52 -6.47
C LEU A 183 6.14 5.11 -5.86
N LEU A 184 6.13 5.02 -4.54
CA LEU A 184 6.10 3.74 -3.83
C LEU A 184 4.70 3.45 -3.30
N THR A 185 4.30 2.18 -3.36
CA THR A 185 3.04 1.71 -2.81
C THR A 185 3.19 0.31 -2.20
N GLY A 186 2.17 -0.09 -1.46
CA GLY A 186 2.09 -1.39 -0.83
C GLY A 186 0.93 -1.44 0.14
N HIS A 187 0.73 -2.62 0.72
CA HIS A 187 -0.27 -2.87 1.74
C HIS A 187 0.38 -3.46 3.00
N SER A 188 -0.14 -3.16 4.19
CA SER A 188 0.31 -3.76 5.47
C SER A 188 1.82 -3.58 5.69
N LEU A 189 2.58 -4.67 5.88
CA LEU A 189 4.05 -4.68 5.90
C LEU A 189 4.66 -3.93 4.71
N GLY A 190 4.16 -4.15 3.48
CA GLY A 190 4.69 -3.53 2.25
C GLY A 190 4.43 -2.03 2.20
N ALA A 191 3.34 -1.57 2.83
CA ALA A 191 3.02 -0.16 2.99
C ALA A 191 4.01 0.53 3.93
N GLY A 192 4.30 -0.07 5.08
CA GLY A 192 5.34 0.43 6.00
C GLY A 192 6.74 0.39 5.36
N LEU A 193 7.05 -0.69 4.65
CA LEU A 193 8.32 -0.86 3.93
C LEU A 193 8.54 0.23 2.87
N ALA A 194 7.49 0.59 2.12
CA ALA A 194 7.54 1.70 1.16
C ALA A 194 7.97 3.03 1.82
N VAL A 195 7.47 3.33 3.02
CA VAL A 195 7.87 4.53 3.78
C VAL A 195 9.35 4.46 4.19
N LEU A 196 9.81 3.33 4.69
CA LEU A 196 11.22 3.15 5.08
C LEU A 196 12.18 3.26 3.88
N VAL A 197 11.80 2.71 2.72
CA VAL A 197 12.57 2.81 1.48
C VAL A 197 12.64 4.25 1.01
N SER A 198 11.50 4.97 1.03
CA SER A 198 11.45 6.39 0.71
C SER A 198 12.39 7.21 1.59
N ALA A 199 12.37 6.97 2.91
CA ALA A 199 13.29 7.62 3.86
C ALA A 199 14.76 7.29 3.56
N SER A 200 15.07 6.02 3.27
CA SER A 200 16.44 5.55 3.03
C SER A 200 17.08 6.15 1.79
N LEU A 201 16.27 6.42 0.76
CA LEU A 201 16.74 6.93 -0.52
C LEU A 201 16.71 8.47 -0.62
N SER A 202 16.13 9.15 0.38
CA SER A 202 15.85 10.59 0.31
C SER A 202 17.10 11.46 0.22
N ALA A 203 18.19 11.07 0.87
CA ALA A 203 19.45 11.82 0.82
C ALA A 203 20.05 11.90 -0.59
N LYS A 204 19.78 10.91 -1.45
CA LYS A 204 20.31 10.83 -2.82
C LYS A 204 19.31 11.30 -3.87
N HIS A 205 18.02 10.98 -3.67
CA HIS A 205 16.97 11.17 -4.69
C HIS A 205 15.90 12.19 -4.31
N GLY A 206 16.03 12.82 -3.14
CA GLY A 206 14.97 13.64 -2.56
C GLY A 206 13.80 12.81 -2.05
N ALA A 207 12.79 13.49 -1.50
CA ALA A 207 11.61 12.83 -0.95
C ALA A 207 10.81 12.10 -2.04
N ILE A 208 10.84 10.77 -2.01
CA ILE A 208 10.07 9.90 -2.90
C ILE A 208 8.64 9.77 -2.37
N PRO A 209 7.60 10.08 -3.16
CA PRO A 209 6.23 9.98 -2.70
C PRO A 209 5.80 8.54 -2.39
N VAL A 210 4.93 8.40 -1.39
CA VAL A 210 4.35 7.13 -0.96
C VAL A 210 2.84 7.27 -0.84
N ILE A 211 2.10 6.40 -1.52
CA ILE A 211 0.67 6.19 -1.27
C ILE A 211 0.50 4.73 -0.84
N ALA A 212 0.24 4.52 0.44
CA ALA A 212 0.28 3.22 1.08
C ALA A 212 -1.09 2.84 1.64
N PHE A 213 -1.39 1.54 1.72
CA PHE A 213 -2.67 1.02 2.21
C PHE A 213 -2.47 0.30 3.54
N SER A 214 -3.18 0.72 4.59
CA SER A 214 -3.18 0.04 5.89
C SER A 214 -1.77 -0.17 6.47
N ALA A 215 -0.94 0.89 6.46
CA ALA A 215 0.45 0.81 6.91
C ALA A 215 0.57 0.66 8.44
N VAL A 216 1.53 -0.14 8.89
CA VAL A 216 1.98 -0.06 10.29
C VAL A 216 2.69 1.27 10.55
N GLY A 217 2.62 1.77 11.78
CA GLY A 217 3.33 2.97 12.20
C GLY A 217 4.84 2.84 12.00
N THR A 218 5.48 3.88 11.48
CA THR A 218 6.86 3.85 11.00
C THR A 218 7.82 4.68 11.85
N ARG A 219 7.34 5.54 12.75
CA ARG A 219 8.17 6.44 13.57
C ARG A 219 9.29 5.71 14.30
N THR A 220 8.94 4.67 15.04
CA THR A 220 9.90 3.87 15.82
C THR A 220 10.91 3.16 14.90
N ALA A 221 10.45 2.55 13.81
CA ALA A 221 11.32 1.86 12.87
C ALA A 221 12.30 2.78 12.13
N LEU A 222 11.89 4.03 11.84
CA LEU A 222 12.76 5.06 11.30
C LEU A 222 13.85 5.45 12.32
N GLN A 223 13.46 5.68 13.59
CA GLN A 223 14.40 6.05 14.66
C GLN A 223 15.46 4.98 14.89
N VAL A 224 15.08 3.70 15.00
CA VAL A 224 16.01 2.58 15.19
C VAL A 224 17.04 2.47 14.06
N ARG A 225 16.69 2.95 12.87
CA ARG A 225 17.55 2.90 11.67
C ARG A 225 18.26 4.21 11.36
N ASN A 226 18.13 5.21 12.24
CA ASN A 226 18.66 6.55 12.01
C ASN A 226 18.19 7.16 10.67
N LEU A 227 16.93 6.89 10.31
CA LEU A 227 16.26 7.46 9.16
C LEU A 227 15.34 8.59 9.62
N THR A 228 15.20 9.63 8.79
CA THR A 228 14.37 10.79 9.10
C THR A 228 13.47 11.14 7.94
N LEU A 229 12.24 11.55 8.26
CA LEU A 229 11.32 12.22 7.33
C LEU A 229 11.19 13.67 7.80
N ASP A 230 11.72 14.62 7.03
CA ASP A 230 11.51 16.03 7.35
C ASP A 230 10.04 16.46 7.14
N ALA A 231 9.71 17.73 7.40
CA ALA A 231 8.35 18.22 7.26
C ALA A 231 7.82 18.14 5.82
N GLU A 232 8.67 18.39 4.80
CA GLU A 232 8.25 18.34 3.40
C GLU A 232 8.10 16.89 2.93
N HIS A 233 9.01 16.00 3.35
CA HIS A 233 8.93 14.58 3.05
C HIS A 233 7.67 13.96 3.64
N ARG A 234 7.32 14.29 4.89
CA ARG A 234 6.08 13.79 5.53
C ARG A 234 4.81 14.17 4.76
N LYS A 235 4.77 15.32 4.08
CA LYS A 235 3.61 15.70 3.24
C LYS A 235 3.43 14.79 2.02
N LYS A 236 4.47 14.06 1.62
CA LYS A 236 4.45 13.11 0.50
C LYS A 236 4.17 11.67 0.93
N ILE A 237 3.98 11.43 2.23
CA ILE A 237 3.59 10.13 2.76
C ILE A 237 2.09 10.16 3.01
N ILE A 238 1.33 9.40 2.22
CA ILE A 238 -0.12 9.27 2.34
C ILE A 238 -0.46 7.85 2.72
N ILE A 239 -1.15 7.67 3.83
CA ILE A 239 -1.60 6.38 4.33
C ILE A 239 -3.11 6.32 4.21
N ILE A 240 -3.63 5.36 3.45
CA ILE A 240 -5.06 5.13 3.24
C ILE A 240 -5.47 3.90 4.04
N ALA A 241 -6.46 4.02 4.93
CA ALA A 241 -6.89 2.88 5.72
C ALA A 241 -8.36 2.92 6.12
N ASN A 242 -8.88 1.80 6.62
CA ASN A 242 -10.11 1.77 7.39
C ASN A 242 -9.84 2.36 8.78
N GLN A 243 -10.72 3.23 9.30
CA GLN A 243 -10.54 3.79 10.65
C GLN A 243 -10.53 2.73 11.78
N TRP A 244 -11.07 1.54 11.51
CA TRP A 244 -11.07 0.40 12.44
C TRP A 244 -10.05 -0.67 12.08
N ASP A 245 -9.11 -0.35 11.20
CA ASP A 245 -7.95 -1.20 10.94
C ASP A 245 -7.15 -1.36 12.23
N GLU A 246 -7.02 -2.61 12.67
CA GLU A 246 -6.39 -2.94 13.94
C GLU A 246 -4.87 -2.73 13.93
N VAL A 247 -4.20 -2.94 12.80
CA VAL A 247 -2.76 -2.68 12.64
C VAL A 247 -2.48 -1.19 12.70
N MET A 248 -3.29 -0.39 12.01
CA MET A 248 -3.22 1.08 12.07
C MET A 248 -3.47 1.59 13.50
N ARG A 249 -4.56 1.15 14.13
CA ARG A 249 -4.98 1.64 15.44
C ARG A 249 -3.97 1.31 16.53
N THR A 250 -3.38 0.12 16.51
CA THR A 250 -2.38 -0.31 17.51
C THR A 250 -1.03 0.39 17.34
N SER A 251 -0.81 1.05 16.21
CA SER A 251 0.42 1.80 15.88
C SER A 251 0.15 3.28 15.60
N TRP A 252 -0.98 3.81 16.08
CA TRP A 252 -1.43 5.17 15.76
C TRP A 252 -0.41 6.26 16.10
N ASP A 253 0.18 6.20 17.30
CA ASP A 253 1.18 7.18 17.76
C ASP A 253 2.49 7.12 16.96
N ASP A 254 2.71 6.01 16.25
CA ASP A 254 3.88 5.79 15.39
C ASP A 254 3.60 6.14 13.93
N GLN A 255 2.40 6.59 13.57
CA GLN A 255 2.07 7.04 12.23
C GLN A 255 2.72 8.39 11.92
N LEU A 256 3.05 8.60 10.64
CA LEU A 256 3.67 9.82 10.11
C LEU A 256 3.09 10.13 8.72
N GLY A 257 2.78 11.41 8.47
CA GLY A 257 2.32 11.89 7.16
C GLY A 257 0.82 12.21 7.13
N LEU A 258 0.22 12.17 5.94
CA LEU A 258 -1.21 12.40 5.74
C LEU A 258 -1.98 11.08 5.87
N LEU A 259 -2.78 10.96 6.92
CA LEU A 259 -3.60 9.79 7.19
C LEU A 259 -5.02 10.00 6.65
N CYS A 260 -5.40 9.22 5.64
CA CYS A 260 -6.70 9.24 4.98
C CYS A 260 -7.55 8.03 5.39
N LEU A 261 -8.57 8.28 6.22
CA LEU A 261 -9.37 7.24 6.84
C LEU A 261 -10.77 7.14 6.24
N TYR A 262 -11.12 5.92 5.86
CA TYR A 262 -12.50 5.56 5.56
C TYR A 262 -13.30 5.38 6.83
N LYS A 263 -14.35 6.21 6.97
CA LYS A 263 -15.28 6.15 8.09
C LYS A 263 -16.32 5.06 7.87
N THR A 264 -16.02 3.84 8.32
CA THR A 264 -16.96 2.71 8.26
C THR A 264 -17.66 2.50 9.60
N THR A 265 -18.75 1.74 9.61
CA THR A 265 -19.39 1.32 10.86
C THR A 265 -18.45 0.40 11.65
N LEU A 266 -18.33 0.62 12.96
CA LEU A 266 -17.60 -0.29 13.85
C LEU A 266 -18.37 -1.61 13.92
N ASN A 267 -17.70 -2.72 13.61
CA ASN A 267 -18.32 -4.03 13.78
C ASN A 267 -18.07 -4.57 15.19
N SER A 268 -18.96 -5.46 15.65
CA SER A 268 -18.90 -6.03 17.00
C SER A 268 -17.66 -6.91 17.25
N TYR A 269 -17.00 -7.40 16.20
CA TYR A 269 -15.74 -8.12 16.34
C TYR A 269 -14.60 -7.17 16.71
N CYS A 270 -14.54 -6.00 16.06
CA CYS A 270 -13.56 -4.96 16.35
C CYS A 270 -13.80 -4.34 17.72
N GLU A 271 -15.05 -4.05 18.08
CA GLU A 271 -15.41 -3.57 19.42
C GLU A 271 -14.87 -4.51 20.52
N LYS A 272 -15.23 -5.80 20.46
CA LYS A 272 -14.72 -6.81 21.41
C LYS A 272 -13.21 -7.01 21.35
N CYS A 273 -12.61 -6.83 20.18
CA CYS A 273 -11.17 -6.89 20.04
C CYS A 273 -10.50 -5.74 20.79
N PHE A 274 -11.06 -4.54 20.68
CA PHE A 274 -10.50 -3.32 21.25
C PHE A 274 -10.72 -3.22 22.76
N GLU A 275 -11.74 -3.89 23.28
CA GLU A 275 -11.98 -4.04 24.72
C GLU A 275 -11.06 -5.07 25.39
N SER A 276 -10.42 -5.96 24.62
CA SER A 276 -9.55 -7.00 25.17
C SER A 276 -8.21 -6.40 25.62
N PRO A 277 -7.85 -6.47 26.92
CA PRO A 277 -6.63 -5.85 27.46
C PRO A 277 -5.36 -6.65 27.16
N THR A 278 -5.49 -7.90 26.72
CA THR A 278 -4.36 -8.70 26.25
C THR A 278 -3.99 -8.27 24.84
N CYS A 279 -2.70 -8.28 24.51
CA CYS A 279 -2.28 -8.30 23.13
C CYS A 279 -3.16 -9.35 22.42
N ALA A 280 -3.94 -8.91 21.43
CA ALA A 280 -4.87 -9.73 20.66
C ALA A 280 -4.21 -10.95 19.98
N PHE A 281 -2.89 -11.04 20.11
CA PHE A 281 -1.97 -12.01 19.55
C PHE A 281 -1.31 -12.94 20.60
N ASP A 282 -1.56 -12.77 21.92
CA ASP A 282 -0.85 -13.52 22.99
C ASP A 282 -1.24 -15.01 23.13
N ALA A 283 -2.34 -15.46 22.54
CA ALA A 283 -2.70 -16.89 22.50
C ALA A 283 -2.64 -17.50 21.09
N VAL A 284 -2.23 -16.68 20.11
CA VAL A 284 -1.98 -17.07 18.72
C VAL A 284 -0.67 -16.42 18.36
N SER A 285 0.44 -16.99 18.84
CA SER A 285 1.84 -16.55 18.66
C SER A 285 2.29 -16.48 17.19
N THR A 286 1.36 -16.34 16.25
CA THR A 286 1.48 -16.27 14.81
C THR A 286 0.51 -15.26 14.20
N GLY A 287 -0.29 -14.48 14.93
CA GLY A 287 -1.52 -13.88 14.38
C GLY A 287 -1.43 -12.69 13.38
N ARG A 288 -0.25 -12.21 12.94
CA ARG A 288 -0.14 -11.54 11.61
C ARG A 288 -0.24 -12.55 10.45
N SER A 289 -0.20 -13.86 10.75
CA SER A 289 -0.46 -15.02 9.89
C SER A 289 -1.94 -15.41 9.98
N MET A 290 -2.82 -14.83 9.15
CA MET A 290 -4.26 -15.16 9.21
C MET A 290 -4.96 -15.39 7.88
N VAL A 291 -4.68 -16.58 7.32
CA VAL A 291 -5.26 -17.32 6.17
C VAL A 291 -5.85 -16.56 4.92
N GLU A 292 -5.12 -16.58 3.79
CA GLU A 292 -5.64 -16.59 2.41
C GLU A 292 -5.93 -18.06 2.05
N VAL A 293 -7.06 -18.60 2.49
CA VAL A 293 -7.57 -19.88 1.98
C VAL A 293 -9.08 -19.77 1.96
N GLU A 294 -9.65 -19.92 0.76
CA GLU A 294 -11.03 -20.34 0.55
C GLU A 294 -11.27 -21.63 1.34
N GLY A 295 -11.66 -21.52 2.61
CA GLY A 295 -11.81 -22.69 3.47
C GLY A 295 -11.55 -22.50 4.96
N VAL A 296 -11.56 -21.29 5.51
CA VAL A 296 -11.52 -21.08 6.98
C VAL A 296 -12.87 -21.47 7.61
N SER A 297 -13.20 -22.75 7.57
CA SER A 297 -14.18 -23.35 8.45
C SER A 297 -13.46 -23.81 9.72
N SER A 298 -13.92 -23.26 10.85
CA SER A 298 -13.76 -23.80 12.22
C SER A 298 -12.34 -23.99 12.79
N ALA A 299 -11.94 -23.16 13.76
CA ALA A 299 -11.55 -23.63 15.12
C ALA A 299 -10.75 -22.62 15.97
N ASN A 300 -10.27 -21.48 15.45
CA ASN A 300 -9.70 -20.44 16.32
C ASN A 300 -10.15 -19.04 15.89
N ASN A 301 -11.20 -18.57 16.58
CA ASN A 301 -12.19 -17.63 16.11
C ASN A 301 -12.19 -16.37 17.00
N SER A 302 -11.01 -15.83 17.29
CA SER A 302 -10.91 -14.62 18.12
C SER A 302 -11.60 -13.45 17.42
N ASN A 303 -12.23 -12.58 18.21
CA ASN A 303 -12.86 -11.36 17.67
C ASN A 303 -11.84 -10.49 16.93
N CYS A 304 -10.58 -10.47 17.38
CA CYS A 304 -9.50 -9.76 16.71
C CYS A 304 -9.15 -10.32 15.33
N LYS A 305 -9.12 -11.65 15.17
CA LYS A 305 -8.96 -12.27 13.84
C LYS A 305 -10.03 -11.80 12.87
N ARG A 306 -11.28 -11.83 13.32
CA ARG A 306 -12.41 -11.37 12.51
C ARG A 306 -12.33 -9.87 12.23
N CYS A 307 -11.94 -9.06 13.21
CA CYS A 307 -11.72 -7.63 13.01
C CYS A 307 -10.68 -7.39 11.90
N PHE A 308 -9.47 -7.92 12.05
CA PHE A 308 -8.39 -7.84 11.06
C PHE A 308 -8.86 -8.24 9.66
N LEU A 309 -9.51 -9.40 9.52
CA LEU A 309 -10.02 -9.88 8.23
C LEU A 309 -11.09 -8.97 7.61
N THR A 310 -11.79 -8.18 8.41
CA THR A 310 -12.85 -7.27 7.96
C THR A 310 -12.40 -5.83 7.74
N THR A 311 -11.29 -5.41 8.34
CA THR A 311 -10.85 -4.00 8.34
C THR A 311 -9.47 -3.78 7.75
N HIS A 312 -8.53 -4.71 7.95
CA HIS A 312 -7.15 -4.61 7.47
C HIS A 312 -6.94 -5.34 6.14
N TYR A 313 -7.53 -6.53 5.99
CA TYR A 313 -7.28 -7.38 4.83
C TYR A 313 -7.47 -6.66 3.48
N LEU A 314 -6.51 -6.80 2.55
CA LEU A 314 -6.43 -5.99 1.33
C LEU A 314 -7.72 -6.03 0.50
N ALA A 315 -8.36 -7.19 0.36
CA ALA A 315 -9.63 -7.29 -0.36
C ALA A 315 -10.71 -6.39 0.26
N LYS A 316 -10.70 -6.18 1.58
CA LYS A 316 -11.64 -5.27 2.25
C LYS A 316 -11.27 -3.80 2.04
N VAL A 317 -9.98 -3.47 1.98
CA VAL A 317 -9.54 -2.12 1.60
C VAL A 317 -9.98 -1.82 0.16
N MET A 318 -9.82 -2.78 -0.77
CA MET A 318 -10.31 -2.68 -2.15
C MET A 318 -11.84 -2.51 -2.21
N ASP A 319 -12.61 -3.33 -1.48
CA ASP A 319 -14.08 -3.21 -1.40
C ASP A 319 -14.52 -1.80 -0.96
N ILE A 320 -13.79 -1.20 -0.01
CA ILE A 320 -14.08 0.15 0.50
C ILE A 320 -13.77 1.21 -0.57
N ILE A 321 -12.61 1.11 -1.23
CA ILE A 321 -12.20 2.02 -2.32
C ILE A 321 -13.22 1.96 -3.47
N GLN A 322 -13.66 0.76 -3.86
CA GLN A 322 -14.58 0.57 -4.98
C GLN A 322 -15.95 1.23 -4.77
N LYS A 323 -16.39 1.38 -3.51
CA LYS A 323 -17.63 2.10 -3.17
C LYS A 323 -17.56 3.60 -3.52
N GLY A 324 -16.38 4.14 -3.80
CA GLY A 324 -16.21 5.53 -4.24
C GLY A 324 -16.57 6.54 -3.16
N THR A 325 -16.46 6.17 -1.88
CA THR A 325 -16.53 7.13 -0.78
C THR A 325 -15.20 7.88 -0.67
N GLN A 326 -15.23 9.14 -0.25
CA GLN A 326 -14.01 9.90 -0.01
C GLN A 326 -13.52 9.61 1.42
N PRO A 327 -12.23 9.27 1.64
CA PRO A 327 -11.68 9.20 2.99
C PRO A 327 -11.58 10.60 3.61
N THR A 328 -11.59 10.68 4.93
CA THR A 328 -11.23 11.92 5.66
C THR A 328 -9.74 11.92 5.91
N CYS A 329 -9.02 12.95 5.45
CA CYS A 329 -7.58 13.02 5.62
C CYS A 329 -7.18 14.02 6.72
N GLU A 330 -6.22 13.63 7.56
CA GLU A 330 -5.62 14.48 8.60
C GLU A 330 -4.10 14.29 8.66
N PHE A 331 -3.36 15.35 8.95
CA PHE A 331 -1.91 15.27 9.06
C PHE A 331 -1.49 14.85 10.47
N ILE A 332 -0.69 13.78 10.55
CA ILE A 332 -0.13 13.26 11.80
C ILE A 332 1.35 13.66 11.88
N ALA A 333 1.68 14.46 12.89
CA ALA A 333 3.03 15.00 13.14
C ALA A 333 3.91 14.03 13.95
#